data_AF-A0A0P1IJW8-F1
#
_entry.id   AF-A0A0P1IJW8-F1
#
_cell.length_a   1.000
_cell.length_b   1.000
_cell.length_c   1.000
_cell.angle_alpha   90.00
_cell.angle_beta   90.00
_cell.angle_gamma   90.00
#
_symmetry.space_group_name_H-M   'P 1'
#
loop_
_entity.id
_entity.type
_entity.pdbx_description
1 polymer ?
#
loop_
_entity_poly.entity_id
_entity_poly.type
_entity_poly.pdbx_seq_one_letter_code
_entity_poly.pdbx_strand_id
1 'polypeptide(L)'
;MGKKVPSPCIDVCKFSRAGHCIGCSMTKSQKKLFKTIKRASQQQAFLKLLVSQQKKLGRYSHWGPAYLKKLKKKKVKVKITLT
;
A
#
# COMPACT_ATOMS: atom_id res chain seq x y z
N MET A 1 -19.94 -5.66 8.00
CA MET A 1 -18.47 -5.46 8.09
C MET A 1 -17.92 -5.05 6.72
N GLY A 2 -17.26 -3.89 6.60
CA GLY A 2 -16.75 -3.42 5.29
C GLY A 2 -15.72 -4.37 4.68
N LYS A 3 -15.66 -4.44 3.34
CA LYS A 3 -14.69 -5.30 2.64
C LYS A 3 -13.27 -4.93 3.06
N LYS A 4 -12.48 -5.94 3.42
CA LYS A 4 -11.05 -5.78 3.77
C LYS A 4 -10.31 -5.13 2.61
N VAL A 5 -9.44 -4.19 2.94
CA VAL A 5 -8.57 -3.53 1.97
C VAL A 5 -7.47 -4.52 1.58
N PRO A 6 -7.29 -4.82 0.27
CA PRO A 6 -6.24 -5.73 -0.15
C PRO A 6 -4.86 -5.14 0.14
N SER A 7 -3.85 -6.00 0.36
CA SER A 7 -2.48 -5.55 0.59
C SER A 7 -1.99 -4.57 -0.48
N PRO A 8 -1.34 -3.45 -0.10
CA PRO A 8 -0.77 -2.46 -1.03
C PRO A 8 0.46 -2.95 -1.82
N CYS A 9 0.91 -4.18 -1.57
CA CYS A 9 1.93 -4.81 -2.38
C CYS A 9 1.44 -5.01 -3.84
N ILE A 10 2.29 -4.65 -4.81
CA ILE A 10 2.06 -4.89 -6.25
C ILE A 10 2.94 -6.03 -6.78
N ASP A 11 3.35 -6.92 -5.87
CA ASP A 11 4.02 -8.20 -6.13
C ASP A 11 5.43 -8.14 -6.77
N VAL A 12 6.06 -6.96 -6.74
CA VAL A 12 7.46 -6.72 -7.17
C VAL A 12 8.45 -6.57 -6.00
N CYS A 13 8.22 -7.30 -4.90
CA CYS A 13 8.93 -7.08 -3.63
C CYS A 13 10.46 -7.21 -3.74
N LYS A 14 11.15 -6.07 -3.77
CA LYS A 14 12.62 -5.96 -3.64
C LYS A 14 12.95 -4.81 -2.68
N PHE A 15 13.60 -5.12 -1.55
CA PHE A 15 13.84 -4.19 -0.43
C PHE A 15 15.24 -3.56 -0.45
N SER A 16 15.67 -3.03 -1.60
CA SER A 16 17.04 -2.50 -1.80
C SER A 16 17.18 -1.00 -1.51
N ARG A 17 16.10 -0.30 -1.15
CA ARG A 17 16.12 1.16 -0.93
C ARG A 17 16.12 1.49 0.56
N ALA A 18 17.26 1.35 1.22
CA ALA A 18 17.37 1.51 2.69
C ALA A 18 16.31 0.70 3.45
N GLY A 19 16.06 -0.55 3.02
CA GLY A 19 15.04 -1.43 3.59
C GLY A 19 13.60 -1.21 3.09
N HIS A 20 13.36 -0.21 2.24
CA HIS A 20 12.08 0.01 1.58
C HIS A 20 11.95 -0.78 0.27
N CYS A 21 10.75 -1.29 0.01
CA CYS A 21 10.39 -1.94 -1.24
C CYS A 21 10.40 -0.93 -2.40
N ILE A 22 11.01 -1.29 -3.53
CA ILE A 22 11.04 -0.43 -4.73
C ILE A 22 9.68 -0.22 -5.38
N GLY A 23 8.72 -1.12 -5.14
CA GLY A 23 7.40 -1.07 -5.77
C GLY A 23 6.32 -0.34 -4.97
N CYS A 24 6.41 -0.35 -3.64
CA CYS A 24 5.34 0.20 -2.79
C CYS A 24 5.86 1.03 -1.60
N SER A 25 7.18 1.18 -1.47
CA SER A 25 7.88 1.78 -0.33
C SER A 25 7.79 1.02 1.00
N MET A 26 6.91 0.03 1.16
CA MET A 26 6.83 -0.70 2.44
C MET A 26 8.17 -1.33 2.83
N THR A 27 8.53 -1.29 4.11
CA THR A 27 9.57 -2.15 4.68
C THR A 27 9.07 -3.58 4.86
N LYS A 28 9.99 -4.54 5.10
CA LYS A 28 9.61 -5.94 5.39
C LYS A 28 8.72 -6.03 6.63
N SER A 29 9.00 -5.23 7.66
CA SER A 29 8.21 -5.14 8.90
C SER A 29 6.83 -4.53 8.64
N GLN A 30 6.74 -3.45 7.85
CA GLN A 30 5.47 -2.87 7.43
C GLN A 30 4.60 -3.86 6.62
N LYS A 31 5.21 -4.65 5.73
CA LYS A 31 4.51 -5.72 4.99
C LYS A 31 3.95 -6.79 5.93
N LYS A 32 4.69 -7.19 6.97
CA LYS A 32 4.20 -8.12 8.00
C LYS A 32 3.08 -7.50 8.83
N LEU A 33 3.26 -6.25 9.28
CA LEU A 33 2.28 -5.49 10.06
C LEU A 33 0.93 -5.40 9.34
N PHE A 34 0.91 -5.09 8.03
CA PHE A 34 -0.37 -4.96 7.32
C PHE A 34 -1.22 -6.25 7.37
N LYS A 35 -0.59 -7.43 7.40
CA LYS A 35 -1.31 -8.72 7.47
C LYS A 35 -2.04 -8.91 8.81
N THR A 36 -1.57 -8.29 9.88
CA THR A 36 -2.18 -8.42 11.21
C THR A 36 -3.32 -7.43 11.44
N ILE A 37 -3.42 -6.37 10.63
CA ILE A 37 -4.50 -5.38 10.72
C ILE A 37 -5.81 -5.97 10.21
N LYS A 38 -6.77 -6.17 11.11
CA LYS A 38 -8.10 -6.74 10.81
C LYS A 38 -9.17 -5.69 10.49
N ARG A 39 -9.04 -4.47 11.03
CA ARG A 39 -10.04 -3.40 10.89
C ARG A 39 -9.80 -2.61 9.61
N ALA A 40 -10.84 -2.45 8.78
CA ALA A 40 -10.74 -1.75 7.50
C ALA A 40 -10.32 -0.27 7.66
N SER A 41 -10.74 0.40 8.74
CA SER A 41 -10.33 1.79 9.02
C SER A 41 -8.83 1.91 9.26
N GLN A 42 -8.25 0.98 10.03
CA GLN A 42 -6.80 0.92 10.26
C GLN A 42 -6.03 0.56 9.00
N GLN A 43 -6.59 -0.30 8.13
CA GLN A 43 -5.98 -0.59 6.83
C GLN A 43 -5.95 0.65 5.93
N GLN A 44 -7.02 1.45 5.90
CA GLN A 44 -7.04 2.72 5.18
C GLN A 44 -6.06 3.75 5.77
N ALA A 45 -5.96 3.82 7.10
CA ALA A 45 -4.97 4.66 7.77
C ALA A 45 -3.53 4.25 7.40
N PHE A 46 -3.26 2.94 7.32
CA PHE A 46 -1.96 2.44 6.86
C PHE A 46 -1.67 2.85 5.42
N LEU A 47 -2.66 2.78 4.52
CA LEU A 47 -2.47 3.26 3.15
C LEU A 47 -2.17 4.77 3.09
N LYS A 48 -2.82 5.58 3.93
CA LYS A 48 -2.51 7.03 4.03
C LYS A 48 -1.08 7.27 4.49
N LEU A 49 -0.60 6.52 5.48
CA LEU A 49 0.79 6.54 5.92
C LEU A 49 1.74 6.13 4.77
N LEU A 50 1.38 5.10 4.01
CA LEU A 50 2.19 4.62 2.90
C LEU A 50 2.31 5.67 1.78
N VAL A 51 1.22 6.35 1.43
CA VAL A 51 1.24 7.44 0.44
C VAL A 51 2.12 8.61 0.93
N SER A 52 2.04 8.97 2.21
CA SER A 52 2.92 10.00 2.79
C SER A 52 4.40 9.60 2.71
N GLN A 53 4.71 8.35 3.02
CA GLN A 53 6.05 7.78 2.90
C GLN A 53 6.56 7.81 1.44
N GLN A 54 5.71 7.46 0.47
CA GLN A 54 6.04 7.52 -0.95
C GLN A 54 6.30 8.95 -1.44
N LYS A 55 5.55 9.94 -0.94
CA LYS A 55 5.79 11.36 -1.27
C LYS A 55 7.15 11.84 -0.77
N LYS A 56 7.53 11.46 0.46
CA LYS A 56 8.84 11.83 1.03
C LYS A 56 10.01 11.14 0.33
N LEU A 57 9.86 9.87 -0.03
CA LEU A 57 10.90 9.11 -0.70
C LEU A 57 10.96 9.43 -2.21
N GLY A 58 9.84 9.75 -2.85
CA GLY A 58 9.75 9.93 -4.32
C GLY A 58 9.92 8.63 -5.12
N ARG A 59 9.80 8.70 -6.45
CA ARG A 59 9.98 7.58 -7.40
C ARG A 59 9.02 6.39 -7.22
N TYR A 60 7.80 6.64 -6.76
CA TYR A 60 6.74 5.63 -6.58
C TYR A 60 5.47 5.86 -7.43
N SER A 61 5.51 6.72 -8.44
CA SER A 61 4.34 7.05 -9.29
C SER A 61 3.71 5.85 -10.00
N HIS A 62 4.48 4.79 -10.25
CA HIS A 62 3.97 3.55 -10.83
C HIS A 62 3.06 2.76 -9.88
N TRP A 63 3.14 3.01 -8.57
CA TRP A 63 2.38 2.27 -7.55
C TRP A 63 0.90 2.58 -7.61
N GLY A 64 0.51 3.85 -7.74
CA GLY A 64 -0.89 4.30 -7.76
C GLY A 64 -1.73 3.57 -8.81
N PRO A 65 -1.37 3.64 -10.11
CA PRO A 65 -2.10 2.93 -11.17
C PRO A 65 -2.17 1.41 -10.97
N ALA A 66 -1.07 0.79 -10.53
CA ALA A 66 -1.01 -0.65 -10.28
C ALA A 66 -1.93 -1.06 -9.12
N TYR A 67 -1.94 -0.29 -8.02
CA TYR A 67 -2.79 -0.57 -6.89
C TYR A 67 -4.27 -0.27 -7.18
N LEU A 68 -4.57 0.76 -7.97
CA LEU A 68 -5.94 1.03 -8.47
C LEU A 68 -6.49 -0.16 -9.27
N LYS A 69 -5.70 -0.75 -10.17
CA LYS A 69 -6.10 -1.95 -10.92
C LYS A 69 -6.42 -3.11 -9.97
N LYS A 70 -5.64 -3.28 -8.91
CA LYS A 70 -5.88 -4.30 -7.87
C LYS A 70 -7.18 -4.05 -7.10
N LEU A 71 -7.43 -2.80 -6.70
CA LEU A 71 -8.65 -2.38 -6.01
C LEU A 71 -9.89 -2.62 -6.88
N LYS A 72 -9.82 -2.25 -8.17
CA LYS A 72 -10.88 -2.49 -9.17
C LYS A 72 -11.19 -3.98 -9.29
N LYS A 73 -10.17 -4.84 -9.47
CA LYS A 73 -10.33 -6.30 -9.53
C LYS A 73 -10.99 -6.88 -8.28
N LYS A 74 -10.69 -6.33 -7.10
CA LYS A 74 -11.26 -6.78 -5.82
C LYS A 74 -12.58 -6.10 -5.45
N LYS A 75 -13.07 -5.16 -6.28
CA LYS A 75 -14.30 -4.37 -6.02
C LYS A 75 -14.26 -3.69 -4.64
N VAL A 76 -13.11 -3.11 -4.28
CA VAL A 76 -12.89 -2.37 -3.02
C VAL A 76 -12.64 -0.90 -3.34
N LYS A 77 -13.31 0.00 -2.61
CA LYS A 77 -13.08 1.44 -2.68
C LYS A 77 -12.31 1.90 -1.45
N VAL A 78 -11.35 2.79 -1.62
CA VAL A 78 -10.56 3.41 -0.53
C VAL A 78 -10.76 4.91 -0.54
N LYS A 79 -10.82 5.53 0.63
CA LYS A 79 -11.02 6.99 0.79
C LYS A 79 -9.68 7.73 0.86
N ILE A 80 -8.78 7.47 -0.09
CA ILE A 80 -7.47 8.13 -0.17
C ILE A 80 -7.13 8.47 -1.61
N THR A 81 -6.40 9.56 -1.79
CA THR A 81 -5.81 9.92 -3.08
C THR A 81 -4.55 9.07 -3.29
N LEU A 82 -4.56 8.26 -4.34
CA LEU A 82 -3.39 7.50 -4.77
C LEU A 82 -2.65 8.35 -5.81
N THR A 83 -1.39 8.66 -5.53
CA THR A 83 -0.47 9.37 -6.44
C THR A 83 0.33 8.42 -7.31
#